data_AF-A0A8T4U6S9-F1
#
_entry.id   AF-A0A8T4U6S9-F1
#
_cell.length_a   1.000
_cell.length_b   1.000
_cell.length_c   1.000
_cell.angle_alpha   90.00
_cell.angle_beta   90.00
_cell.angle_gamma   90.00
#
_symmetry.space_group_name_H-M   'P 1'
#
loop_
_entity.id
_entity.type
_entity.pdbx_description
1 polymer ?
#
loop_
_entity_poly.entity_id
_entity_poly.type
_entity_poly.pdbx_seq_one_letter_code
_entity_poly.pdbx_strand_id
1 'polypeptide(L)'
;MLVDHLRGLVLYVYRVGIDTVNLTGLEPDVMRAFCKQLGDIYAEEGSTNAALATYSLGETEPNYKSMALGYIKKDKPNEARDIFVRAKDLEGLIGLSDRFVKTGDLITAVDILLTAVDIYEEKVPRGSRLKILTPYQSQVEFSIREKLSYVANLVQDLDPDRAFECYFRAFNRIDANSLANGLFENGNYEKALDYWVRLGNKENVLYGADLLMIDRKEDIAKTYYGSVGENAIVELLSEKILILDNKKPSPILEALSDILK
;
A
#
# COMPACT_ATOMS: atom_id res chain seq x y z
N MET A 1 -27.84 -11.44 29.09
CA MET A 1 -28.34 -12.83 29.27
C MET A 1 -27.39 -13.90 28.74
N LEU A 2 -27.03 -13.98 27.45
CA LEU A 2 -26.05 -15.00 26.99
C LEU A 2 -24.61 -14.73 27.48
N VAL A 3 -24.21 -13.45 27.54
CA VAL A 3 -22.86 -13.00 27.94
C VAL A 3 -22.58 -13.23 29.43
N ASP A 4 -23.58 -13.07 30.31
CA ASP A 4 -23.42 -13.21 31.76
C ASP A 4 -23.24 -14.68 32.20
N HIS A 5 -23.89 -15.62 31.50
CA HIS A 5 -23.73 -17.06 31.75
C HIS A 5 -22.37 -17.58 31.24
N LEU A 6 -21.82 -16.94 30.21
CA LEU A 6 -20.52 -17.30 29.65
C LEU A 6 -19.37 -16.99 30.62
N ARG A 7 -19.48 -15.88 31.36
CA ARG A 7 -18.43 -15.42 32.28
C ARG A 7 -18.16 -16.43 33.40
N GLY A 8 -19.19 -17.09 33.92
CA GLY A 8 -19.05 -18.14 34.92
C GLY A 8 -18.27 -19.35 34.39
N LEU A 9 -18.58 -19.78 33.16
CA LEU A 9 -17.86 -20.86 32.48
C LEU A 9 -16.41 -20.47 32.19
N VAL A 10 -16.16 -19.25 31.71
CA VAL A 10 -14.82 -18.72 31.43
C VAL A 10 -13.94 -18.74 32.69
N LEU A 11 -14.45 -18.20 33.80
CA LEU A 11 -13.69 -18.18 35.07
C LEU A 11 -13.47 -19.58 35.65
N TYR A 12 -14.43 -20.49 35.47
CA TYR A 12 -14.26 -21.89 35.84
C TYR A 12 -13.14 -22.55 35.03
N VAL A 13 -13.19 -22.48 33.70
CA VAL A 13 -12.19 -23.09 32.82
C VAL A 13 -10.81 -22.47 33.01
N TYR A 14 -10.73 -21.16 33.21
CA TYR A 14 -9.49 -20.47 33.57
C TYR A 14 -8.82 -21.09 34.80
N ARG A 15 -9.61 -21.44 35.83
CA ARG A 15 -9.11 -21.99 37.10
C ARG A 15 -8.69 -23.46 37.00
N VAL A 16 -9.39 -24.27 36.19
CA VAL A 16 -9.10 -25.72 36.08
C VAL A 16 -8.18 -26.09 34.91
N GLY A 17 -7.98 -25.17 33.96
CA GLY A 17 -7.18 -25.36 32.75
C GLY A 17 -8.04 -25.86 31.58
N ILE A 18 -7.86 -25.24 30.41
CA ILE A 18 -8.66 -25.52 29.20
C ILE A 18 -8.54 -26.96 28.71
N ASP A 19 -7.36 -27.58 28.87
CA ASP A 19 -7.11 -28.97 28.46
C ASP A 19 -7.89 -30.00 29.29
N THR A 20 -8.45 -29.58 30.42
CA THR A 20 -9.24 -30.45 31.31
C THR A 20 -10.74 -30.43 31.00
N VAL A 21 -11.18 -29.57 30.08
CA VAL A 21 -12.60 -29.35 29.79
C VAL A 21 -12.89 -29.70 28.33
N ASN A 22 -13.83 -30.63 28.12
CA ASN A 22 -14.27 -30.96 26.76
C ASN A 22 -15.21 -29.88 26.22
N LEU A 23 -14.75 -29.13 25.22
CA LEU A 23 -15.51 -28.04 24.60
C LEU A 23 -16.24 -28.44 23.30
N THR A 24 -16.19 -29.71 22.88
CA THR A 24 -16.74 -30.17 21.58
C THR A 24 -18.26 -30.07 21.43
N GLY A 25 -18.98 -29.61 22.46
CA GLY A 25 -20.43 -29.42 22.45
C GLY A 25 -20.90 -27.96 22.38
N LEU A 26 -19.98 -26.99 22.36
CA LEU A 26 -20.37 -25.58 22.26
C LEU A 26 -20.74 -25.22 20.82
N GLU A 27 -21.84 -24.50 20.67
CA GLU A 27 -22.15 -23.85 19.40
C GLU A 27 -20.98 -22.93 18.98
N PRO A 28 -20.67 -22.81 17.68
CA PRO A 28 -19.55 -22.00 17.20
C PRO A 28 -19.53 -20.59 17.78
N ASP A 29 -20.69 -19.94 17.88
CA ASP A 29 -20.84 -18.57 18.38
C ASP A 29 -20.49 -18.44 19.87
N VAL A 30 -20.83 -19.48 20.64
CA VAL A 30 -20.54 -19.59 22.08
C VAL A 30 -19.06 -19.90 22.29
N MET A 31 -18.51 -20.83 21.49
CA MET A 31 -17.07 -21.15 21.49
C MET A 31 -16.24 -19.90 21.18
N ARG A 32 -16.63 -19.09 20.18
CA ARG A 32 -15.96 -17.83 19.84
C ARG A 32 -15.91 -16.85 21.00
N ALA A 33 -17.08 -16.54 21.58
CA ALA A 33 -17.17 -15.61 22.70
C ALA A 33 -16.39 -16.12 23.93
N PHE A 34 -16.37 -17.43 24.13
CA PHE A 34 -15.68 -18.09 25.23
C PHE A 34 -14.16 -17.97 25.06
N CYS A 35 -13.63 -18.39 23.90
CA CYS A 35 -12.21 -18.30 23.58
C CYS A 35 -11.70 -16.86 23.63
N LYS A 36 -12.51 -15.89 23.17
CA LYS A 36 -12.15 -14.48 23.29
C LYS A 36 -12.01 -14.04 24.74
N GLN A 37 -13.03 -14.26 25.58
CA GLN A 37 -13.02 -13.83 26.98
C GLN A 37 -11.91 -14.52 27.79
N LEU A 38 -11.70 -15.81 27.58
CA LEU A 38 -10.64 -16.56 28.26
C LEU A 38 -9.25 -16.13 27.79
N GLY A 39 -9.06 -15.91 26.48
CA GLY A 39 -7.82 -15.39 25.94
C GLY A 39 -7.51 -13.96 26.42
N ASP A 40 -8.54 -13.10 26.54
CA ASP A 40 -8.41 -11.75 27.08
C ASP A 40 -7.90 -11.80 28.54
N ILE A 41 -8.44 -12.71 29.38
CA ILE A 41 -7.95 -12.95 30.76
C ILE A 41 -6.47 -13.39 30.76
N TYR A 42 -6.10 -14.40 29.96
CA TYR A 42 -4.70 -14.82 29.87
C TYR A 42 -3.78 -13.68 29.40
N ALA A 43 -4.25 -12.81 28.51
CA ALA A 43 -3.48 -11.68 28.01
C ALA A 43 -3.31 -10.55 29.04
N GLU A 44 -4.33 -10.30 29.88
CA GLU A 44 -4.29 -9.35 31.00
C GLU A 44 -3.29 -9.79 32.08
N GLU A 45 -3.18 -11.09 32.32
CA GLU A 45 -2.24 -11.67 33.29
C GLU A 45 -0.82 -11.88 32.75
N GLY A 46 -0.55 -11.44 31.51
CA GLY A 46 0.78 -11.58 30.88
C GLY A 46 1.07 -12.98 30.32
N SER A 47 0.14 -13.93 30.42
CA SER A 47 0.24 -15.29 29.88
C SER A 47 0.00 -15.33 28.36
N THR A 48 0.87 -14.64 27.60
CA THR A 48 0.68 -14.42 26.15
C THR A 48 0.62 -15.71 25.32
N ASN A 49 1.35 -16.77 25.72
CA ASN A 49 1.29 -18.07 25.03
C ASN A 49 -0.06 -18.76 25.22
N ALA A 50 -0.59 -18.75 26.45
CA ALA A 50 -1.90 -19.32 26.75
C ALA A 50 -3.02 -18.52 26.07
N ALA A 51 -2.89 -17.19 26.03
CA ALA A 51 -3.81 -16.33 25.29
C ALA A 51 -3.86 -16.68 23.80
N LEU A 52 -2.71 -16.78 23.14
CA LEU A 52 -2.62 -17.13 21.72
C LEU A 52 -3.22 -18.51 21.41
N ALA A 53 -2.88 -19.52 22.22
CA ALA A 53 -3.43 -20.87 22.08
C ALA A 53 -4.96 -20.86 22.25
N THR A 54 -5.46 -20.06 23.20
CA THR A 54 -6.90 -19.93 23.45
C THR A 54 -7.62 -19.25 22.29
N TYR A 55 -7.05 -18.18 21.72
CA TYR A 55 -7.65 -17.51 20.58
C TYR A 55 -7.69 -18.39 19.33
N SER A 56 -6.66 -19.20 19.08
CA SER A 56 -6.62 -20.12 17.93
C SER A 56 -7.69 -21.21 17.99
N LEU A 57 -8.13 -21.60 19.20
CA LEU A 57 -9.23 -22.58 19.35
C LEU A 57 -10.58 -22.04 18.84
N GLY A 58 -10.72 -20.71 18.75
CA GLY A 58 -11.91 -20.05 18.23
C GLY A 58 -11.72 -19.45 16.83
N GLU A 59 -10.77 -19.94 16.03
CA GLU A 59 -10.30 -19.43 14.71
C GLU A 59 -11.43 -18.91 13.80
N THR A 60 -11.79 -17.64 14.00
CA THR A 60 -12.82 -16.91 13.26
C THR A 60 -12.46 -15.43 13.25
N GLU A 61 -13.00 -14.68 12.28
CA GLU A 61 -12.68 -13.25 12.06
C GLU A 61 -12.57 -12.37 13.34
N PRO A 62 -13.43 -12.52 14.38
CA PRO A 62 -13.37 -11.71 15.59
C PRO A 62 -12.13 -11.93 16.47
N ASN A 63 -11.49 -13.11 16.42
CA ASN A 63 -10.35 -13.44 17.28
C ASN A 63 -9.01 -13.04 16.67
N TYR A 64 -8.96 -12.78 15.35
CA TYR A 64 -7.72 -12.45 14.68
C TYR A 64 -7.07 -11.17 15.21
N LYS A 65 -7.84 -10.15 15.57
CA LYS A 65 -7.27 -8.92 16.16
C LYS A 65 -6.53 -9.22 17.47
N SER A 66 -7.15 -9.99 18.37
CA SER A 66 -6.50 -10.37 19.64
C SER A 66 -5.29 -11.29 19.44
N MET A 67 -5.34 -12.19 18.45
CA MET A 67 -4.19 -13.02 18.06
C MET A 67 -3.02 -12.17 17.54
N ALA A 68 -3.28 -11.25 16.62
CA ALA A 68 -2.26 -10.38 16.06
C ALA A 68 -1.60 -9.52 17.14
N LEU A 69 -2.39 -8.96 18.08
CA LEU A 69 -1.87 -8.23 19.23
C LEU A 69 -1.00 -9.10 20.14
N GLY A 70 -1.35 -10.38 20.33
CA GLY A 70 -0.53 -11.35 21.06
C GLY A 70 0.82 -11.60 20.37
N TYR A 71 0.84 -11.72 19.04
CA TYR A 71 2.09 -11.84 18.28
C TYR A 71 2.95 -10.57 18.33
N ILE A 72 2.33 -9.39 18.30
CA ILE A 72 3.02 -8.11 18.53
C ILE A 72 3.72 -8.11 19.90
N LYS A 73 3.03 -8.55 20.97
CA LYS A 73 3.60 -8.65 22.33
C LYS A 73 4.76 -9.64 22.41
N LYS A 74 4.77 -10.69 21.59
CA LYS A 74 5.86 -11.68 21.51
C LYS A 74 7.00 -11.27 20.58
N ASP A 75 7.02 -10.03 20.11
CA ASP A 75 7.99 -9.53 19.14
C ASP A 75 8.02 -10.37 17.84
N LYS A 76 6.84 -10.80 17.40
CA LYS A 76 6.60 -11.59 16.19
C LYS A 76 5.73 -10.79 15.20
N PRO A 77 6.24 -9.67 14.66
CA PRO A 77 5.43 -8.75 13.88
C PRO A 77 5.03 -9.29 12.50
N ASN A 78 5.79 -10.24 11.94
CA ASN A 78 5.42 -10.90 10.67
C ASN A 78 4.23 -11.84 10.85
N GLU A 79 4.22 -12.62 11.92
CA GLU A 79 3.06 -13.46 12.26
C GLU A 79 1.82 -12.60 12.58
N ALA A 80 2.02 -11.42 13.20
CA ALA A 80 0.94 -10.46 13.39
C ALA A 80 0.40 -9.91 12.06
N ARG A 81 1.29 -9.58 11.10
CA ARG A 81 0.92 -9.16 9.74
C ARG A 81 0.02 -10.19 9.08
N ASP A 82 0.42 -11.46 9.05
CA ASP A 82 -0.33 -12.53 8.40
C ASP A 82 -1.73 -12.71 8.98
N ILE A 83 -1.88 -12.50 10.29
CA ILE A 83 -3.17 -12.54 10.96
C ILE A 83 -4.03 -11.32 10.56
N PHE A 84 -3.46 -10.11 10.55
CA PHE A 84 -4.20 -8.90 10.14
C PHE A 84 -4.62 -8.95 8.67
N VAL A 85 -3.78 -9.48 7.77
CA VAL A 85 -4.11 -9.68 6.36
C VAL A 85 -5.28 -10.66 6.23
N ARG A 86 -5.23 -11.82 6.91
CA ARG A 86 -6.34 -12.78 6.93
C ARG A 86 -7.63 -12.20 7.48
N ALA A 87 -7.53 -11.35 8.50
CA ALA A 87 -8.67 -10.63 9.07
C ALA A 87 -9.19 -9.48 8.19
N LYS A 88 -8.47 -9.12 7.13
CA LYS A 88 -8.67 -7.87 6.37
C LYS A 88 -8.78 -6.64 7.30
N ASP A 89 -8.01 -6.62 8.39
CA ASP A 89 -8.03 -5.58 9.42
C ASP A 89 -7.11 -4.41 9.01
N LEU A 90 -7.70 -3.41 8.36
CA LEU A 90 -6.99 -2.23 7.87
C LEU A 90 -6.38 -1.42 9.01
N GLU A 91 -7.10 -1.22 10.12
CA GLU A 91 -6.59 -0.48 11.29
C GLU A 91 -5.39 -1.20 11.92
N GLY A 92 -5.47 -2.53 12.01
CA GLY A 92 -4.39 -3.39 12.48
C GLY A 92 -3.13 -3.28 11.63
N LEU A 93 -3.26 -3.36 10.30
CA LEU A 93 -2.13 -3.20 9.36
C LEU A 93 -1.54 -1.79 9.43
N ILE A 94 -2.39 -0.77 9.48
CA ILE A 94 -2.00 0.63 9.63
C ILE A 94 -1.20 0.85 10.92
N GLY A 95 -1.63 0.27 12.04
CA GLY A 95 -0.92 0.36 13.33
C GLY A 95 0.38 -0.45 13.35
N LEU A 96 0.41 -1.60 12.66
CA LEU A 96 1.62 -2.41 12.53
C LEU A 96 2.69 -1.69 11.69
N SER A 97 2.29 -1.00 10.62
CA SER A 97 3.20 -0.15 9.84
C SER A 97 3.87 0.91 10.71
N ASP A 98 3.13 1.62 11.56
CA ASP A 98 3.71 2.64 12.44
C ASP A 98 4.81 2.08 13.35
N ARG A 99 4.67 0.82 13.78
CA ARG A 99 5.68 0.15 14.58
C ARG A 99 6.98 -0.02 13.78
N PHE A 100 6.88 -0.49 12.54
CA PHE A 100 8.05 -0.68 11.67
C PHE A 100 8.72 0.65 11.28
N VAL A 101 7.93 1.72 11.09
CA VAL A 101 8.47 3.08 10.93
C VAL A 101 9.29 3.49 12.15
N LYS A 102 8.77 3.28 13.37
CA LYS A 102 9.49 3.63 14.61
C LYS A 102 10.76 2.80 14.81
N THR A 103 10.81 1.57 14.32
CA THR A 103 12.01 0.72 14.39
C THR A 103 12.98 0.95 13.23
N GLY A 104 12.65 1.82 12.27
CA GLY A 104 13.50 2.15 11.12
C GLY A 104 13.43 1.15 9.96
N ASP A 105 12.60 0.12 10.04
CA ASP A 105 12.38 -0.82 8.93
C ASP A 105 11.29 -0.26 8.01
N LEU A 106 11.69 0.77 7.26
CA LEU A 106 10.81 1.53 6.37
C LEU A 106 10.29 0.68 5.21
N ILE A 107 11.08 -0.31 4.77
CA ILE A 107 10.70 -1.20 3.66
C ILE A 107 9.52 -2.09 4.07
N THR A 108 9.60 -2.72 5.24
CA THR A 108 8.48 -3.53 5.74
C THR A 108 7.25 -2.67 6.03
N ALA A 109 7.43 -1.44 6.51
CA ALA A 109 6.33 -0.49 6.70
C ALA A 109 5.59 -0.19 5.37
N VAL A 110 6.33 0.09 4.29
CA VAL A 110 5.76 0.28 2.95
C VAL A 110 4.97 -0.95 2.51
N ASP A 111 5.57 -2.13 2.58
CA ASP A 111 4.95 -3.37 2.09
C ASP A 111 3.63 -3.67 2.84
N ILE A 112 3.57 -3.36 4.14
CA ILE A 112 2.35 -3.48 4.95
C ILE A 112 1.29 -2.47 4.52
N LEU A 113 1.65 -1.21 4.30
CA LEU A 113 0.70 -0.18 3.86
C LEU A 113 0.15 -0.46 2.47
N LEU A 114 0.99 -0.91 1.53
CA LEU A 114 0.53 -1.31 0.19
C LEU A 114 -0.42 -2.51 0.27
N THR A 115 -0.13 -3.49 1.14
CA THR A 115 -1.08 -4.60 1.41
C THR A 115 -2.42 -4.07 1.95
N ALA A 116 -2.41 -3.06 2.83
CA ALA A 116 -3.63 -2.43 3.33
C ALA A 116 -4.42 -1.71 2.22
N VAL A 117 -3.74 -1.07 1.27
CA VAL A 117 -4.38 -0.45 0.09
C VAL A 117 -5.07 -1.51 -0.75
N ASP A 118 -4.40 -2.62 -1.06
CA ASP A 118 -4.97 -3.65 -1.91
C ASP A 118 -6.23 -4.27 -1.27
N ILE A 119 -6.20 -4.52 0.05
CA ILE A 119 -7.38 -4.98 0.81
C ILE A 119 -8.50 -3.92 0.80
N TYR A 120 -8.16 -2.63 0.91
CA TYR A 120 -9.15 -1.55 0.82
C TYR A 120 -9.78 -1.48 -0.57
N GLU A 121 -8.98 -1.56 -1.64
CA GLU A 121 -9.45 -1.52 -3.02
C GLU A 121 -10.29 -2.76 -3.40
N GLU A 122 -10.04 -3.92 -2.79
CA GLU A 122 -10.94 -5.09 -2.88
C GLU A 122 -12.32 -4.82 -2.25
N LYS A 123 -12.33 -4.22 -1.05
CA LYS A 123 -13.57 -3.92 -0.31
C LYS A 123 -14.36 -2.77 -0.93
N VAL A 124 -13.66 -1.81 -1.53
CA VAL A 124 -14.21 -0.61 -2.14
C VAL A 124 -13.64 -0.47 -3.56
N PRO A 125 -14.16 -1.23 -4.54
CA PRO A 125 -13.64 -1.21 -5.91
C PRO A 125 -13.70 0.20 -6.51
N ARG A 126 -12.71 0.57 -7.33
CA ARG A 126 -12.60 1.92 -7.93
C ARG A 126 -13.85 2.40 -8.67
N GLY A 127 -14.63 1.50 -9.29
CA GLY A 127 -15.91 1.83 -9.94
C GLY A 127 -17.03 2.25 -8.97
N SER A 128 -16.86 1.96 -7.69
CA SER A 128 -17.79 2.33 -6.60
C SER A 128 -17.53 3.72 -6.06
N ARG A 129 -16.42 4.39 -6.41
CA ARG A 129 -16.11 5.77 -5.96
C ARG A 129 -17.06 6.83 -6.53
N LEU A 130 -17.89 6.46 -7.51
CA LEU A 130 -19.06 7.25 -7.96
C LEU A 130 -20.25 7.15 -6.98
N LYS A 131 -20.22 6.21 -6.03
CA LYS A 131 -21.16 6.14 -4.91
C LYS A 131 -20.53 6.83 -3.71
N ILE A 132 -21.34 7.60 -3.00
CA ILE A 132 -20.96 8.31 -1.78
C ILE A 132 -20.38 7.29 -0.79
N LEU A 133 -19.09 7.45 -0.45
CA LEU A 133 -18.46 6.67 0.61
C LEU A 133 -19.16 6.93 1.94
N THR A 134 -19.30 5.89 2.76
CA THR A 134 -19.71 6.10 4.16
C THR A 134 -18.65 6.94 4.89
N PRO A 135 -19.03 7.70 5.94
CA PRO A 135 -18.06 8.49 6.72
C PRO A 135 -16.86 7.67 7.23
N TYR A 136 -17.11 6.42 7.65
CA TYR A 136 -16.05 5.51 8.09
C TYR A 136 -15.09 5.12 6.96
N GLN A 137 -15.60 4.77 5.78
CA GLN A 137 -14.76 4.45 4.62
C GLN A 137 -13.90 5.63 4.19
N SER A 138 -14.45 6.85 4.19
CA SER A 138 -13.71 8.07 3.90
C SER A 138 -12.57 8.31 4.90
N GLN A 139 -12.82 8.04 6.20
CA GLN A 139 -11.80 8.21 7.24
C GLN A 139 -10.66 7.19 7.11
N VAL A 140 -10.98 5.92 6.85
CA VAL A 140 -9.98 4.86 6.65
C VAL A 140 -9.13 5.16 5.41
N GLU A 141 -9.78 5.54 4.30
CA GLU A 141 -9.08 5.93 3.08
C GLU A 141 -8.14 7.12 3.28
N PHE A 142 -8.62 8.16 3.98
CA PHE A 142 -7.80 9.31 4.33
C PHE A 142 -6.56 8.89 5.14
N SER A 143 -6.74 8.06 6.18
CA SER A 143 -5.64 7.60 7.03
C SER A 143 -4.59 6.78 6.27
N ILE A 144 -5.03 5.87 5.38
CA ILE A 144 -4.11 5.09 4.54
C ILE A 144 -3.28 6.00 3.63
N ARG A 145 -3.94 6.96 2.96
CA ARG A 145 -3.27 7.88 2.02
C ARG A 145 -2.28 8.81 2.71
N GLU A 146 -2.64 9.34 3.87
CA GLU A 146 -1.76 10.19 4.67
C GLU A 146 -0.50 9.42 5.07
N LYS A 147 -0.67 8.18 5.57
CA LYS A 147 0.46 7.34 5.97
C LYS A 147 1.34 6.89 4.81
N LEU A 148 0.76 6.57 3.66
CA LEU A 148 1.55 6.29 2.45
C LEU A 148 2.42 7.48 2.06
N SER A 149 1.86 8.69 2.04
CA SER A 149 2.63 9.90 1.71
C SER A 149 3.72 10.16 2.74
N TYR A 150 3.44 9.95 4.02
CA TYR A 150 4.43 10.08 5.08
C TYR A 150 5.58 9.08 4.94
N VAL A 151 5.29 7.79 4.75
CA VAL A 151 6.33 6.76 4.60
C VAL A 151 7.09 6.91 3.29
N ALA A 152 6.43 7.36 2.21
CA ALA A 152 7.08 7.70 0.95
C ALA A 152 8.18 8.75 1.13
N ASN A 153 7.90 9.81 1.91
CA ASN A 153 8.89 10.84 2.23
C ASN A 153 10.11 10.30 2.97
N LEU A 154 9.92 9.28 3.83
CA LEU A 154 11.01 8.66 4.58
C LEU A 154 11.84 7.71 3.72
N VAL A 155 11.25 7.09 2.70
CA VAL A 155 11.89 6.03 1.91
C VAL A 155 12.44 6.52 0.57
N GLN A 156 12.09 7.73 0.11
CA GLN A 156 12.44 8.22 -1.24
C GLN A 156 13.92 8.20 -1.59
N ASP A 157 14.81 8.42 -0.62
CA ASP A 157 16.27 8.37 -0.83
C ASP A 157 16.82 6.93 -0.77
N LEU A 158 16.10 6.02 -0.11
CA LEU A 158 16.49 4.61 0.06
C LEU A 158 16.00 3.73 -1.10
N ASP A 159 14.73 3.90 -1.45
CA ASP A 159 14.02 3.13 -2.47
C ASP A 159 13.01 4.04 -3.19
N PRO A 160 13.44 4.73 -4.26
CA PRO A 160 12.58 5.64 -4.99
C PRO A 160 11.45 4.92 -5.75
N ASP A 161 11.54 3.61 -6.01
CA ASP A 161 10.45 2.83 -6.62
C ASP A 161 9.29 2.67 -5.66
N ARG A 162 9.61 2.25 -4.43
CA ARG A 162 8.62 2.14 -3.36
C ARG A 162 8.04 3.50 -2.97
N ALA A 163 8.87 4.54 -2.89
CA ALA A 163 8.36 5.89 -2.61
C ALA A 163 7.38 6.37 -3.69
N PHE A 164 7.73 6.18 -4.97
CA PHE A 164 6.84 6.52 -6.07
C PHE A 164 5.53 5.73 -6.00
N GLU A 165 5.57 4.42 -5.77
CA GLU A 165 4.35 3.60 -5.64
C GLU A 165 3.46 4.10 -4.49
N CYS A 166 4.05 4.46 -3.35
CA CYS A 166 3.32 5.03 -2.23
C CYS A 166 2.66 6.37 -2.59
N TYR A 167 3.40 7.32 -3.18
CA TYR A 167 2.81 8.59 -3.62
C TYR A 167 1.70 8.39 -4.65
N PHE A 168 1.93 7.48 -5.61
CA PHE A 168 0.97 7.16 -6.66
C PHE A 168 -0.33 6.58 -6.09
N ARG A 169 -0.23 5.58 -5.20
CA ARG A 169 -1.38 4.97 -4.51
C ARG A 169 -2.06 5.92 -3.53
N ALA A 170 -1.33 6.89 -2.96
CA ALA A 170 -1.89 7.94 -2.12
C ALA A 170 -2.65 9.03 -2.92
N PHE A 171 -2.59 9.01 -4.25
CA PHE A 171 -3.01 10.09 -5.15
C PHE A 171 -2.26 11.41 -4.93
N ASN A 172 -1.06 11.33 -4.36
CA ASN A 172 -0.18 12.47 -4.17
C ASN A 172 0.66 12.69 -5.44
N ARG A 173 0.01 13.21 -6.48
CA ARG A 173 0.65 13.46 -7.78
C ARG A 173 1.74 14.52 -7.72
N ILE A 174 1.63 15.46 -6.79
CA ILE A 174 2.61 16.54 -6.62
C ILE A 174 3.95 15.93 -6.19
N ASP A 175 3.96 15.16 -5.11
CA ASP A 175 5.20 14.58 -4.59
C ASP A 175 5.75 13.48 -5.50
N ALA A 176 4.88 12.67 -6.13
CA ALA A 176 5.31 11.72 -7.16
C ALA A 176 6.00 12.42 -8.35
N ASN A 177 5.49 13.57 -8.78
CA ASN A 177 6.08 14.36 -9.86
C ASN A 177 7.38 15.04 -9.41
N SER A 178 7.45 15.54 -8.18
CA SER A 178 8.68 16.10 -7.59
C SER A 178 9.78 15.05 -7.52
N LEU A 179 9.46 13.82 -7.12
CA LEU A 179 10.41 12.69 -7.11
C LEU A 179 10.91 12.37 -8.52
N ALA A 180 10.03 12.34 -9.52
CA ALA A 180 10.40 12.12 -10.91
C ALA A 180 11.31 13.25 -11.45
N ASN A 181 11.01 14.51 -11.12
CA ASN A 181 11.87 15.65 -11.47
C ASN A 181 13.26 15.52 -10.84
N GLY A 182 13.35 15.16 -9.56
CA GLY A 182 14.63 14.95 -8.88
C GLY A 182 15.46 13.82 -9.49
N LEU A 183 14.82 12.72 -9.92
CA LEU A 183 15.51 11.65 -10.67
C LEU A 183 16.02 12.16 -12.02
N PHE A 184 15.24 12.99 -12.71
CA PHE A 184 15.62 13.58 -13.98
C PHE A 184 16.84 14.50 -13.84
N GLU A 185 16.83 15.39 -12.85
CA GLU A 185 17.92 16.32 -12.56
C GLU A 185 19.23 15.59 -12.20
N ASN A 186 19.13 14.42 -11.57
CA ASN A 186 20.25 13.55 -11.24
C ASN A 186 20.73 12.66 -12.42
N GLY A 187 20.17 12.85 -13.62
CA GLY A 187 20.55 12.11 -14.82
C GLY A 187 19.94 10.71 -14.94
N ASN A 188 19.01 10.33 -14.04
CA ASN A 188 18.28 9.08 -14.12
C ASN A 188 17.04 9.22 -15.02
N TYR A 189 17.30 9.53 -16.30
CA TYR A 189 16.28 9.94 -17.27
C TYR A 189 15.23 8.87 -17.55
N GLU A 190 15.63 7.61 -17.72
CA GLU A 190 14.70 6.51 -18.01
C GLU A 190 13.67 6.34 -16.88
N LYS A 191 14.15 6.30 -15.63
CA LYS A 191 13.27 6.13 -14.47
C LYS A 191 12.34 7.33 -14.27
N ALA A 192 12.85 8.54 -14.47
CA ALA A 192 12.03 9.74 -14.42
C ALA A 192 10.94 9.74 -15.49
N LEU A 193 11.28 9.32 -16.72
CA LEU A 193 10.33 9.18 -17.83
C LEU A 193 9.26 8.11 -17.52
N ASP A 194 9.65 6.93 -17.03
CA ASP A 194 8.71 5.90 -16.59
C ASP A 194 7.70 6.43 -15.57
N TYR A 195 8.17 7.23 -14.61
CA TYR A 195 7.32 7.83 -13.59
C TYR A 195 6.35 8.85 -14.18
N TRP A 196 6.81 9.73 -15.07
CA TRP A 196 5.94 10.68 -15.74
C TRP A 196 4.92 10.00 -16.66
N VAL A 197 5.29 8.92 -17.36
CA VAL A 197 4.35 8.09 -18.13
C VAL A 197 3.26 7.54 -17.22
N ARG A 198 3.63 6.96 -16.07
CA ARG A 198 2.67 6.43 -15.10
C ARG A 198 1.76 7.52 -14.50
N LEU A 199 2.27 8.74 -14.34
CA LEU A 199 1.48 9.90 -13.90
C LEU A 199 0.58 10.49 -15.00
N GLY A 200 0.82 10.13 -16.27
CA GLY A 200 0.16 10.72 -17.43
C GLY A 200 0.65 12.14 -17.75
N ASN A 201 1.87 12.51 -17.33
CA ASN A 201 2.45 13.83 -17.55
C ASN A 201 3.15 13.89 -18.93
N LYS A 202 2.33 14.05 -19.98
CA LYS A 202 2.79 14.01 -21.39
C LYS A 202 3.84 15.06 -21.72
N GLU A 203 3.72 16.26 -21.17
CA GLU A 203 4.66 17.37 -21.44
C GLU A 203 6.07 17.03 -20.96
N ASN A 204 6.19 16.52 -19.73
CA ASN A 204 7.48 16.11 -19.18
C ASN A 204 8.07 14.90 -19.92
N VAL A 205 7.23 13.94 -20.34
CA VAL A 205 7.68 12.79 -21.13
C VAL A 205 8.29 13.25 -22.45
N LEU A 206 7.63 14.16 -23.18
CA LEU A 206 8.18 14.69 -24.43
C LEU A 206 9.48 15.48 -24.20
N TYR A 207 9.51 16.34 -23.19
CA TYR A 207 10.71 17.10 -22.86
C TYR A 207 11.91 16.20 -22.55
N GLY A 208 11.71 15.15 -21.74
CA GLY A 208 12.77 14.19 -21.44
C GLY A 208 13.18 13.35 -22.64
N ALA A 209 12.24 12.95 -23.50
CA ALA A 209 12.53 12.24 -24.75
C ALA A 209 13.34 13.11 -25.73
N ASP A 210 13.04 14.40 -25.84
CA ASP A 210 13.79 15.37 -26.66
C ASP A 210 15.27 15.43 -26.21
N LEU A 211 15.53 15.42 -24.90
CA LEU A 211 16.89 15.43 -24.35
C LEU A 211 17.63 14.12 -24.63
N LEU A 212 16.95 12.97 -24.53
CA LEU A 212 17.53 11.67 -24.91
C LEU A 212 17.89 11.59 -26.40
N MET A 213 17.11 12.22 -27.28
CA MET A 213 17.44 12.35 -28.70
C MET A 213 18.73 13.14 -28.91
N ILE A 214 18.91 14.26 -28.18
CA ILE A 214 20.13 15.08 -28.24
C ILE A 214 21.35 14.27 -27.76
N ASP A 215 21.18 13.49 -26.70
CA ASP A 215 22.20 12.61 -26.12
C ASP A 215 22.44 11.32 -26.94
N ARG A 216 21.84 11.19 -28.12
CA ARG A 216 21.97 10.04 -29.04
C ARG A 216 21.50 8.71 -28.45
N LYS A 217 20.51 8.74 -27.56
CA LYS A 217 19.80 7.58 -27.01
C LYS A 217 18.45 7.38 -27.73
N GLU A 218 18.51 7.30 -29.05
CA GLU A 218 17.33 7.35 -29.93
C GLU A 218 16.34 6.21 -29.66
N ASP A 219 16.81 4.99 -29.44
CA ASP A 219 15.96 3.82 -29.20
C ASP A 219 15.09 3.99 -27.95
N ILE A 220 15.67 4.59 -26.90
CA ILE A 220 14.99 4.87 -25.64
C ILE A 220 13.98 6.01 -25.86
N ALA A 221 14.40 7.11 -26.50
CA ALA A 221 13.52 8.24 -26.77
C ALA A 221 12.29 7.85 -27.61
N LYS A 222 12.47 7.03 -28.65
CA LYS A 222 11.38 6.52 -29.50
C LYS A 222 10.33 5.73 -28.70
N THR A 223 10.77 4.94 -27.72
CA THR A 223 9.87 4.21 -26.81
C THR A 223 8.95 5.17 -26.05
N TYR A 224 9.52 6.25 -25.52
CA TYR A 224 8.74 7.23 -24.73
C TYR A 224 7.86 8.14 -25.59
N TYR A 225 8.29 8.54 -26.79
CA TYR A 225 7.40 9.21 -27.73
C TYR A 225 6.15 8.35 -28.02
N GLY A 226 6.35 7.07 -28.32
CA GLY A 226 5.23 6.13 -28.54
C GLY A 226 4.23 6.08 -27.38
N SER A 227 4.67 6.27 -26.13
CA SER A 227 3.81 6.26 -24.95
C SER A 227 2.86 7.47 -24.83
N VAL A 228 3.16 8.60 -25.47
CA VAL A 228 2.35 9.82 -25.42
C VAL A 228 1.17 9.77 -26.41
N GLY A 229 1.32 8.98 -27.48
CA GLY A 229 0.38 8.81 -28.58
C GLY A 229 0.55 9.88 -29.68
N GLU A 230 0.40 9.46 -30.94
CA GLU A 230 0.67 10.26 -32.15
C GLU A 230 -0.07 11.61 -32.17
N ASN A 231 -1.34 11.65 -31.74
CA ASN A 231 -2.12 12.90 -31.74
C ASN A 231 -1.59 13.95 -30.73
N ALA A 232 -1.13 13.52 -29.55
CA ALA A 232 -0.59 14.43 -28.55
C ALA A 232 0.81 14.91 -28.93
N ILE A 233 1.58 14.09 -29.65
CA ILE A 233 2.84 14.49 -30.26
C ILE A 233 2.60 15.63 -31.26
N VAL A 234 1.64 15.48 -32.19
CA VAL A 234 1.32 16.51 -33.20
C VAL A 234 0.82 17.81 -32.56
N GLU A 235 -0.06 17.72 -31.55
CA GLU A 235 -0.59 18.88 -30.82
C GLU A 235 0.54 19.66 -30.12
N LEU A 236 1.39 18.99 -29.34
CA LEU A 236 2.49 19.62 -28.59
C LEU A 236 3.64 20.10 -29.51
N LEU A 237 3.87 19.44 -30.64
CA LEU A 237 4.84 19.89 -31.65
C LEU A 237 4.34 21.06 -32.47
N SER A 238 3.04 21.15 -32.75
CA SER A 238 2.48 22.31 -33.46
C SER A 238 2.69 23.62 -32.68
N GLU A 239 2.80 23.54 -31.36
CA GLU A 239 3.19 24.66 -30.49
C GLU A 239 4.72 24.92 -30.47
N LYS A 240 5.55 23.89 -30.65
CA LYS A 240 7.03 23.97 -30.54
C LYS A 240 7.80 24.12 -31.86
N ILE A 241 7.22 23.74 -33.01
CA ILE A 241 7.84 23.81 -34.35
C ILE A 241 8.14 25.26 -34.77
N LEU A 242 7.62 26.26 -34.05
CA LEU A 242 7.93 27.68 -34.27
C LEU A 242 9.38 28.10 -33.96
N ILE A 243 10.26 27.22 -33.44
CA ILE A 243 11.59 27.64 -32.93
C ILE A 243 12.81 27.13 -33.75
N LEU A 244 12.66 26.19 -34.69
CA LEU A 244 13.84 25.62 -35.39
C LEU A 244 13.87 25.95 -36.88
N ASP A 245 14.27 27.18 -37.19
CA ASP A 245 14.72 27.59 -38.52
C ASP A 245 16.26 27.65 -38.57
N ASN A 246 16.91 26.58 -39.04
CA ASN A 246 17.92 26.58 -40.11
C ASN A 246 18.88 25.38 -40.08
N LYS A 247 18.96 24.70 -41.23
CA LYS A 247 20.08 23.88 -41.75
C LYS A 247 20.44 22.56 -41.05
N LYS A 248 19.45 21.69 -40.91
CA LYS A 248 19.45 20.21 -41.09
C LYS A 248 18.09 19.71 -40.57
N PRO A 249 17.49 18.63 -41.12
CA PRO A 249 16.34 18.03 -40.46
C PRO A 249 16.76 17.69 -39.03
N SER A 250 16.03 18.22 -38.05
CA SER A 250 16.28 17.93 -36.65
C SER A 250 16.21 16.40 -36.47
N PRO A 251 17.15 15.77 -35.75
CA PRO A 251 17.05 14.34 -35.40
C PRO A 251 15.69 14.01 -34.77
N ILE A 252 15.09 14.99 -34.08
CA ILE A 252 13.74 14.93 -33.52
C ILE A 252 12.71 14.76 -34.65
N LEU A 253 12.76 15.56 -35.71
CA LEU A 253 11.84 15.49 -36.85
C LEU A 253 11.98 14.18 -37.65
N GLU A 254 13.19 13.63 -37.78
CA GLU A 254 13.40 12.33 -38.43
C GLU A 254 12.84 11.17 -37.60
N ALA A 255 13.13 11.12 -36.29
CA ALA A 255 12.58 10.09 -35.41
C ALA A 255 11.05 10.14 -35.32
N LEU A 256 10.46 11.35 -35.32
CA LEU A 256 9.02 11.55 -35.33
C LEU A 256 8.38 11.16 -36.67
N SER A 257 9.04 11.47 -37.80
CA SER A 257 8.57 11.04 -39.12
C SER A 257 8.54 9.52 -39.26
N ASP A 258 9.40 8.78 -38.55
CA ASP A 258 9.39 7.32 -38.57
C ASP A 258 8.36 6.71 -37.63
N ILE A 259 7.94 7.43 -36.58
CA ILE A 259 6.84 7.03 -35.70
C ILE A 259 5.46 7.26 -36.34
N LEU A 260 5.32 8.32 -37.16
CA LEU A 260 4.04 8.71 -37.80
C LEU A 260 3.74 8.01 -39.14
N LYS A 261 4.59 7.07 -39.59
CA LYS A 261 4.39 6.29 -40.84
C LYS A 261 3.76 4.94 -40.53
#